data_AF-A0A521ANL8-F1
#
_entry.id   AF-A0A521ANL8-F1
#
_cell.length_a   1.000
_cell.length_b   1.000
_cell.length_c   1.000
_cell.angle_alpha   90.00
_cell.angle_beta   90.00
_cell.angle_gamma   90.00
#
_symmetry.space_group_name_H-M   'P 1'
#
loop_
_entity.id
_entity.type
_entity.pdbx_description
1 polymer ?
#
loop_
_entity_poly.entity_id
_entity_poly.type
_entity_poly.pdbx_seq_one_letter_code
_entity_poly.pdbx_strand_id
1 'polypeptide(L)'
;MKNRVKFLVLGVLLFSANGCVTVFSEFQSARTLGEGNKEVTANISGVNYAGEGDNEYHQTNIGVQFGMGLNESADIRFRIENLNLSGESGDNFEYYAVGVGPKISLIRDKMALYVPIGFAFDFGDRLETDETFEIQPTLLYTFPVSEDFEVNTSGKYIFVFEDSPDALRDDALAFNIGLGIFSNSFTVRPEMGFMIYPEDTDMLFFHFGTGVSYNF
;
A
#
# COMPACT_ATOMS: atom_id res chain seq x y z
N MET A 1 54.66 28.84 17.39
CA MET A 1 54.60 27.41 16.97
C MET A 1 54.07 26.61 18.15
N LYS A 2 52.95 25.90 18.15
CA LYS A 2 51.97 25.49 17.13
C LYS A 2 50.61 25.41 17.82
N ASN A 3 49.59 26.01 17.21
CA ASN A 3 48.18 25.77 17.52
C ASN A 3 47.85 24.28 17.34
N ARG A 4 47.12 23.68 18.28
CA ARG A 4 46.40 22.43 18.04
C ARG A 4 44.93 22.63 18.39
N VAL A 5 44.23 23.21 17.42
CA VAL A 5 42.79 23.05 17.24
C VAL A 5 42.61 21.75 16.46
N LYS A 6 41.72 20.87 16.92
CA LYS A 6 40.54 20.41 16.17
C LYS A 6 39.85 19.27 16.93
N PHE A 7 38.66 19.61 17.41
CA PHE A 7 37.52 18.73 17.64
C PHE A 7 37.48 17.63 16.57
N LEU A 8 37.40 16.37 16.99
CA LEU A 8 37.02 15.27 16.13
C LEU A 8 35.67 14.75 16.61
N VAL A 9 34.63 15.47 16.18
CA VAL A 9 33.27 14.94 16.09
C VAL A 9 33.25 14.13 14.80
N LEU A 10 33.15 12.82 14.93
CA LEU A 10 32.75 11.94 13.84
C LEU A 10 32.03 10.74 14.46
N GLY A 11 30.93 11.05 15.16
CA GLY A 11 29.85 10.08 15.32
C GLY A 11 29.20 9.96 13.96
N VAL A 12 29.62 8.97 13.19
CA VAL A 12 28.92 8.55 11.98
C VAL A 12 27.57 8.03 12.46
N LEU A 13 26.53 8.83 12.23
CA LEU A 13 25.16 8.34 12.25
C LEU A 13 25.05 7.21 11.22
N LEU A 14 24.89 5.99 11.72
CA LEU A 14 24.37 4.88 10.95
C LEU A 14 22.84 5.09 10.88
N PHE A 15 22.38 5.85 9.89
CA PHE A 15 20.99 5.79 9.46
C PHE A 15 20.82 4.52 8.63
N SER A 16 20.37 3.45 9.27
CA SER A 16 19.79 2.30 8.56
C SER A 16 18.32 2.61 8.27
N ALA A 17 18.06 3.36 7.20
CA ALA A 17 16.72 3.53 6.65
C ALA A 17 16.30 2.23 5.94
N ASN A 18 15.95 1.20 6.70
CA ASN A 18 15.24 0.04 6.16
C ASN A 18 13.73 0.39 6.08
N GLY A 19 13.41 1.38 5.24
CA GLY A 19 12.05 1.91 5.09
C GLY A 19 11.27 1.12 4.04
N CYS A 20 10.55 0.08 4.44
CA CYS A 20 9.53 -0.50 3.57
C CYS A 20 8.38 0.48 3.42
N VAL A 21 8.02 0.82 2.19
CA VAL A 21 6.82 1.63 1.93
C VAL A 21 5.61 0.72 2.11
N THR A 22 4.64 1.18 2.90
CA THR A 22 3.42 0.39 3.11
C THR A 22 2.68 0.16 1.80
N VAL A 23 1.92 -0.92 1.72
CA VAL A 23 1.10 -1.19 0.55
C VAL A 23 -0.07 -0.21 0.51
N PHE A 24 0.01 0.77 -0.38
CA PHE A 24 -1.05 1.77 -0.56
C PHE A 24 -1.91 1.57 -1.83
N SER A 25 -1.59 0.58 -2.68
CA SER A 25 -2.40 0.22 -3.84
C SER A 25 -3.74 -0.44 -3.45
N GLU A 26 -4.77 -0.29 -4.28
CA GLU A 26 -6.11 -0.85 -4.03
C GLU A 26 -6.51 -1.96 -5.00
N PHE A 27 -6.37 -1.73 -6.30
CA PHE A 27 -6.80 -2.65 -7.36
C PHE A 27 -8.23 -3.18 -7.16
N GLN A 28 -9.13 -2.33 -6.67
CA GLN A 28 -10.53 -2.68 -6.40
C GLN A 28 -11.44 -1.48 -6.62
N SER A 29 -12.74 -1.75 -6.75
CA SER A 29 -13.78 -0.74 -6.82
C SER A 29 -14.57 -0.65 -5.51
N ALA A 30 -15.40 0.40 -5.41
CA ALA A 30 -16.32 0.61 -4.30
C ALA A 30 -17.49 -0.39 -4.29
N ARG A 31 -17.70 -1.17 -5.36
CA ARG A 31 -18.80 -2.15 -5.43
C ARG A 31 -18.56 -3.30 -4.46
N THR A 32 -19.62 -3.70 -3.76
CA THR A 32 -19.62 -4.94 -2.96
C THR A 32 -19.77 -6.15 -3.88
N LEU A 33 -19.31 -7.31 -3.43
CA LEU A 33 -19.40 -8.55 -4.20
C LEU A 33 -20.83 -9.10 -4.22
N GLY A 34 -21.62 -8.81 -3.18
CA GLY A 34 -22.94 -9.40 -2.99
C GLY A 34 -22.89 -10.78 -2.34
N GLU A 35 -23.99 -11.22 -1.76
CA GLU A 35 -24.01 -12.40 -0.89
C GLU A 35 -23.50 -13.67 -1.60
N GLY A 36 -22.46 -14.30 -1.02
CA GLY A 36 -21.93 -15.58 -1.50
C GLY A 36 -20.95 -15.49 -2.67
N ASN A 37 -20.86 -14.34 -3.34
CA ASN A 37 -19.93 -14.12 -4.45
C ASN A 37 -18.49 -13.95 -3.96
N LYS A 38 -17.52 -14.37 -4.78
CA LYS A 38 -16.10 -14.29 -4.47
C LYS A 38 -15.33 -13.59 -5.58
N GLU A 39 -14.26 -12.90 -5.19
CA GLU A 39 -13.32 -12.26 -6.12
C GLU A 39 -11.91 -12.63 -5.71
N VAL A 40 -11.06 -12.97 -6.68
CA VAL A 40 -9.62 -13.05 -6.48
C VAL A 40 -8.94 -12.04 -7.42
N THR A 41 -8.01 -11.25 -6.89
CA THR A 41 -7.26 -10.26 -7.65
C THR A 41 -5.78 -10.50 -7.48
N ALA A 42 -5.09 -10.88 -8.55
CA ALA A 42 -3.63 -10.91 -8.59
C ALA A 42 -3.12 -9.56 -9.10
N ASN A 43 -2.03 -9.04 -8.53
CA ASN A 43 -1.52 -7.73 -8.90
C ASN A 43 0.02 -7.65 -8.91
N ILE A 44 0.52 -6.66 -9.65
CA ILE A 44 1.92 -6.24 -9.65
C ILE A 44 1.98 -4.71 -9.69
N SER A 45 2.86 -4.11 -8.89
CA SER A 45 3.11 -2.66 -8.90
C SER A 45 4.56 -2.31 -8.60
N GLY A 46 4.99 -1.14 -9.07
CA GLY A 46 6.25 -0.51 -8.70
C GLY A 46 5.99 0.77 -7.93
N VAL A 47 6.76 1.01 -6.87
CA VAL A 47 6.76 2.21 -6.04
C VAL A 47 8.10 2.92 -6.23
N ASN A 48 8.03 4.21 -6.52
CA ASN A 48 9.17 5.10 -6.67
C ASN A 48 9.08 6.21 -5.63
N TYR A 49 10.23 6.66 -5.15
CA TYR A 49 10.36 7.81 -4.26
C TYR A 49 10.88 9.03 -5.04
N ALA A 50 10.35 10.21 -4.73
CA ALA A 50 10.86 11.49 -5.22
C ALA A 50 11.17 12.40 -4.03
N GLY A 51 12.46 12.58 -3.72
CA GLY A 51 12.97 13.48 -2.69
C GLY A 51 14.29 14.14 -3.12
N GLU A 52 14.75 15.15 -2.38
CA GLU A 52 15.82 16.13 -2.66
C GLU A 52 16.99 15.70 -3.59
N GLY A 53 16.71 15.52 -4.89
CA GLY A 53 17.71 15.45 -5.95
C GLY A 53 18.01 14.06 -6.53
N ASP A 54 17.62 12.97 -5.86
CA ASP A 54 17.94 11.61 -6.27
C ASP A 54 16.68 10.69 -6.26
N ASN A 55 16.39 10.07 -7.41
CA ASN A 55 15.33 9.06 -7.56
C ASN A 55 15.95 7.67 -7.29
N GLU A 56 16.07 7.27 -6.03
CA GLU A 56 16.91 6.12 -5.68
C GLU A 56 16.18 4.88 -5.14
N TYR A 57 14.90 4.99 -4.77
CA TYR A 57 14.17 3.85 -4.20
C TYR A 57 13.17 3.23 -5.19
N HIS A 58 13.38 1.95 -5.52
CA HIS A 58 12.51 1.15 -6.37
C HIS A 58 12.03 -0.10 -5.62
N GLN A 59 10.79 -0.07 -5.14
CA GLN A 59 10.13 -1.22 -4.51
C GLN A 59 9.15 -1.85 -5.52
N THR A 60 9.21 -3.17 -5.70
CA THR A 60 8.26 -3.92 -6.52
C THR A 60 7.37 -4.77 -5.64
N ASN A 61 6.06 -4.61 -5.77
CA ASN A 61 5.07 -5.36 -5.04
C ASN A 61 4.41 -6.38 -5.96
N ILE A 62 4.29 -7.62 -5.50
CA ILE A 62 3.52 -8.68 -6.16
C ILE A 62 2.53 -9.23 -5.14
N GLY A 63 1.25 -9.22 -5.47
CA GLY A 63 0.21 -9.51 -4.49
C GLY A 63 -0.97 -10.31 -4.99
N VAL A 64 -1.71 -10.84 -4.03
CA VAL A 64 -3.00 -11.48 -4.22
C VAL A 64 -3.97 -10.97 -3.17
N GLN A 65 -5.16 -10.57 -3.61
CA GLN A 65 -6.29 -10.21 -2.76
C GLN A 65 -7.43 -11.20 -3.01
N PHE A 66 -8.08 -11.64 -1.94
CA PHE A 66 -9.29 -12.44 -1.97
C PHE A 66 -10.43 -11.68 -1.29
N GLY A 67 -11.61 -11.66 -1.90
CA GLY A 67 -12.82 -11.07 -1.36
C GLY A 67 -13.96 -12.08 -1.29
N MET A 68 -14.78 -11.97 -0.25
CA MET A 68 -16.01 -12.74 -0.08
C MET A 68 -17.15 -11.81 0.35
N GLY A 69 -18.22 -11.80 -0.43
CA GLY A 69 -19.40 -11.00 -0.12
C GLY A 69 -20.23 -11.64 1.00
N LEU A 70 -20.47 -10.87 2.05
CA LEU A 70 -21.25 -11.29 3.22
C LEU A 70 -22.73 -11.00 3.01
N ASN A 71 -23.04 -9.88 2.35
CA ASN A 71 -24.38 -9.47 1.94
C ASN A 71 -24.26 -8.38 0.85
N GLU A 72 -25.38 -7.81 0.42
CA GLU A 72 -25.44 -6.75 -0.59
C GLU A 72 -24.63 -5.47 -0.24
N SER A 73 -24.32 -5.24 1.03
CA SER A 73 -23.68 -4.01 1.54
C SER A 73 -22.32 -4.23 2.20
N ALA A 74 -21.86 -5.48 2.33
CA ALA A 74 -20.59 -5.76 3.01
C ALA A 74 -19.86 -6.98 2.43
N ASP A 75 -18.54 -6.85 2.33
CA ASP A 75 -17.61 -7.93 2.02
C ASP A 75 -16.51 -8.01 3.08
N ILE A 76 -15.86 -9.16 3.19
CA ILE A 76 -14.55 -9.29 3.85
C ILE A 76 -13.48 -9.48 2.79
N ARG A 77 -12.34 -8.81 2.94
CA ARG A 77 -11.18 -8.96 2.04
C ARG A 77 -9.94 -9.35 2.82
N PHE A 78 -9.15 -10.21 2.22
CA PHE A 78 -7.82 -10.63 2.66
C PHE A 78 -6.82 -10.29 1.56
N ARG A 79 -5.62 -9.86 1.93
CA ARG A 79 -4.54 -9.53 1.01
C ARG A 79 -3.22 -10.06 1.55
N ILE A 80 -2.38 -10.54 0.64
CA ILE A 80 -0.96 -10.80 0.86
C ILE A 80 -0.16 -10.15 -0.27
N GLU A 81 0.92 -9.48 0.08
CA GLU A 81 1.80 -8.76 -0.83
C GLU A 81 3.24 -9.10 -0.49
N ASN A 82 4.03 -9.40 -1.52
CA ASN A 82 5.47 -9.57 -1.44
C ASN A 82 6.12 -8.27 -1.92
N LEU A 83 6.94 -7.67 -1.05
CA LEU A 83 7.60 -6.40 -1.26
C LEU A 83 9.08 -6.68 -1.52
N ASN A 84 9.52 -6.47 -2.75
CA ASN A 84 10.93 -6.60 -3.14
C ASN A 84 11.56 -5.22 -3.21
N LEU A 85 12.56 -4.97 -2.37
CA LEU A 85 13.28 -3.71 -2.30
C LEU A 85 14.66 -3.92 -2.89
N SER A 86 15.05 -3.06 -3.82
CA SER A 86 16.44 -2.97 -4.28
C SER A 86 17.18 -1.96 -3.43
N GLY A 87 18.13 -2.42 -2.62
CA GLY A 87 19.00 -1.57 -1.82
C GLY A 87 20.14 -0.95 -2.63
N GLU A 88 20.65 0.20 -2.17
CA GLU A 88 21.73 0.96 -2.82
C GLU A 88 23.03 0.15 -3.01
N SER A 89 23.27 -0.86 -2.17
CA SER A 89 24.46 -1.72 -2.23
C SER A 89 24.30 -2.98 -3.08
N GLY A 90 23.17 -3.12 -3.80
CA GLY A 90 22.84 -4.32 -4.58
C GLY A 90 22.25 -5.47 -3.75
N ASP A 91 22.00 -5.24 -2.47
CA ASP A 91 21.25 -6.16 -1.61
C ASP A 91 19.75 -6.07 -1.94
N ASN A 92 19.11 -7.21 -2.13
CA ASN A 92 17.66 -7.29 -2.27
C ASN A 92 17.04 -7.70 -0.95
N PHE A 93 16.07 -6.91 -0.47
CA PHE A 93 15.29 -7.23 0.71
C PHE A 93 13.90 -7.67 0.27
N GLU A 94 13.38 -8.69 0.95
CA GLU A 94 12.10 -9.29 0.65
C GLU A 94 11.27 -9.32 1.92
N TYR A 95 10.14 -8.63 1.89
CA TYR A 95 9.18 -8.56 2.99
C TYR A 95 7.81 -9.02 2.51
N TYR A 96 6.97 -9.40 3.46
CA TYR A 96 5.60 -9.82 3.21
C TYR A 96 4.67 -8.95 4.03
N ALA A 97 3.68 -8.36 3.39
CA ALA A 97 2.59 -7.66 4.06
C ALA A 97 1.31 -8.49 3.96
N VAL A 98 0.61 -8.65 5.07
CA VAL A 98 -0.69 -9.32 5.14
C VAL A 98 -1.72 -8.38 5.72
N GLY A 99 -2.94 -8.44 5.19
CA GLY A 99 -4.04 -7.59 5.67
C GLY A 99 -5.38 -8.25 5.53
N VAL A 100 -6.29 -7.94 6.44
CA VAL A 100 -7.67 -8.38 6.41
C VAL A 100 -8.59 -7.24 6.85
N GLY A 101 -9.71 -7.04 6.17
CA GLY A 101 -10.62 -5.97 6.55
C GLY A 101 -12.00 -6.05 5.92
N PRO A 102 -13.01 -5.48 6.59
CA PRO A 102 -14.34 -5.32 6.00
C PRO A 102 -14.34 -4.20 4.96
N LYS A 103 -15.09 -4.41 3.88
CA LYS A 103 -15.51 -3.37 2.94
C LYS A 103 -17.02 -3.17 3.07
N ILE A 104 -17.45 -1.96 3.38
CA ILE A 104 -18.85 -1.62 3.63
C ILE A 104 -19.29 -0.57 2.62
N SER A 105 -20.36 -0.86 1.88
CA SER A 105 -20.99 0.09 0.96
C SER A 105 -21.63 1.24 1.76
N LEU A 106 -21.21 2.47 1.46
CA LEU A 106 -21.81 3.70 1.99
C LEU A 106 -22.89 4.21 1.03
N ILE A 107 -22.61 4.15 -0.28
CA ILE A 107 -23.55 4.43 -1.35
C ILE A 107 -23.41 3.28 -2.33
N ARG A 108 -24.50 2.52 -2.51
CA ARG A 108 -24.53 1.34 -3.36
C ARG A 108 -23.84 1.60 -4.71
N ASP A 109 -22.87 0.74 -5.01
CA ASP A 109 -22.07 0.71 -6.24
C ASP A 109 -21.21 1.96 -6.54
N LYS A 110 -21.17 2.94 -5.63
CA LYS A 110 -20.48 4.22 -5.85
C LYS A 110 -19.45 4.56 -4.79
N MET A 111 -19.72 4.24 -3.53
CA MET A 111 -18.87 4.64 -2.43
C MET A 111 -18.83 3.55 -1.37
N ALA A 112 -17.64 3.20 -0.90
CA ALA A 112 -17.44 2.23 0.16
C ALA A 112 -16.32 2.65 1.10
N LEU A 113 -16.44 2.23 2.36
CA LEU A 113 -15.36 2.29 3.34
C LEU A 113 -14.73 0.90 3.45
N TYR A 114 -13.42 0.82 3.24
CA TYR A 114 -12.63 -0.38 3.43
C TYR A 114 -11.64 -0.14 4.58
N VAL A 115 -11.60 -1.06 5.56
CA VAL A 115 -10.78 -0.88 6.77
C VAL A 115 -9.91 -2.11 7.01
N PRO A 116 -8.85 -2.33 6.20
CA PRO A 116 -7.87 -3.37 6.47
C PRO A 116 -7.09 -3.08 7.75
N ILE A 117 -6.85 -4.15 8.50
CA ILE A 117 -5.84 -4.23 9.54
C ILE A 117 -4.81 -5.24 9.07
N GLY A 118 -3.54 -4.93 9.22
CA GLY A 118 -2.45 -5.74 8.70
C GLY A 118 -1.15 -5.55 9.46
N PHE A 119 -0.15 -6.30 9.04
CA PHE A 119 1.23 -6.20 9.51
C PHE A 119 2.18 -6.68 8.41
N ALA A 120 3.46 -6.36 8.55
CA ALA A 120 4.52 -6.84 7.69
C ALA A 120 5.49 -7.75 8.46
N PHE A 121 6.13 -8.68 7.76
CA PHE A 121 7.12 -9.58 8.34
C PHE A 121 8.16 -9.95 7.28
N ASP A 122 9.31 -10.45 7.74
CA ASP A 122 10.27 -11.14 6.89
C ASP A 122 10.62 -12.51 7.48
N PHE A 123 11.26 -13.36 6.67
CA PHE A 123 11.78 -14.65 7.14
C PHE A 123 13.22 -14.57 7.66
N GLY A 124 13.79 -13.36 7.68
CA GLY A 124 15.19 -13.09 8.01
C GLY A 124 15.40 -12.52 9.41
N ASP A 125 14.34 -12.40 10.21
CA ASP A 125 14.32 -11.74 11.52
C ASP A 125 14.84 -10.28 11.46
N ARG A 126 14.67 -9.59 10.31
CA ARG A 126 15.08 -8.18 10.13
C ARG A 126 13.95 -7.20 10.40
N LEU A 127 12.73 -7.69 10.58
CA LEU A 127 11.54 -6.90 10.81
C LEU A 127 10.77 -7.45 12.00
N GLU A 128 10.64 -6.65 13.05
CA GLU A 128 9.81 -6.98 14.22
C GLU A 128 8.33 -6.81 13.84
N THR A 129 7.57 -7.90 13.87
CA THR A 129 6.18 -7.90 13.36
C THR A 129 5.26 -6.99 14.16
N ASP A 130 5.49 -6.89 15.47
CA ASP A 130 4.74 -6.04 16.40
C ASP A 130 4.91 -4.54 16.10
N GLU A 131 6.02 -4.12 15.51
CA GLU A 131 6.27 -2.74 15.10
C GLU A 131 5.64 -2.37 13.73
N THR A 132 5.02 -3.33 13.05
CA THR A 132 4.50 -3.12 11.68
C THR A 132 2.98 -3.14 11.60
N PHE A 133 2.31 -3.30 12.74
CA PHE A 133 0.86 -3.32 12.78
C PHE A 133 0.30 -1.99 12.29
N GLU A 134 -0.69 -2.07 11.41
CA GLU A 134 -1.34 -0.90 10.84
C GLU A 134 -2.82 -1.13 10.61
N ILE A 135 -3.58 -0.05 10.62
CA ILE A 135 -4.97 0.02 10.14
C ILE A 135 -5.04 1.07 9.05
N GLN A 136 -5.67 0.74 7.92
CA GLN A 136 -5.69 1.62 6.76
C GLN A 136 -7.12 2.02 6.34
N PRO A 137 -7.88 2.83 7.13
CA PRO A 137 -9.18 3.29 6.70
C PRO A 137 -9.11 3.96 5.32
N THR A 138 -9.86 3.40 4.37
CA THR A 138 -9.80 3.72 2.95
C THR A 138 -11.20 4.03 2.44
N LEU A 139 -11.39 5.24 1.94
CA LEU A 139 -12.59 5.63 1.21
C LEU A 139 -12.41 5.32 -0.27
N LEU A 140 -13.26 4.44 -0.80
CA LEU A 140 -13.30 4.07 -2.20
C LEU A 140 -14.46 4.80 -2.89
N TYR A 141 -14.23 5.29 -4.10
CA TYR A 141 -15.26 5.86 -4.95
C TYR A 141 -15.14 5.33 -6.39
N THR A 142 -16.28 4.98 -6.99
CA THR A 142 -16.37 4.43 -8.33
C THR A 142 -17.31 5.26 -9.20
N PHE A 143 -16.79 5.70 -10.35
CA PHE A 143 -17.55 6.35 -11.42
C PHE A 143 -17.83 5.30 -12.52
N PRO A 144 -19.05 4.77 -12.63
CA PRO A 144 -19.42 3.91 -13.75
C PRO A 144 -19.51 4.75 -15.03
N VAL A 145 -18.64 4.50 -15.99
CA VAL A 145 -18.59 5.24 -17.26
C VAL A 145 -19.39 4.52 -18.34
N SER A 146 -19.29 3.19 -18.40
CA SER A 146 -20.10 2.31 -19.24
C SER A 146 -20.28 0.95 -18.57
N GLU A 147 -20.94 0.01 -19.26
CA GLU A 147 -21.07 -1.38 -18.78
C GLU A 147 -19.70 -2.08 -18.68
N ASP A 148 -18.79 -1.78 -19.63
CA ASP A 148 -17.46 -2.41 -19.69
C ASP A 148 -16.33 -1.56 -19.08
N PHE A 149 -16.65 -0.42 -18.45
CA PHE A 149 -15.63 0.52 -17.98
C PHE A 149 -16.05 1.34 -16.77
N GLU A 150 -15.18 1.40 -15.77
CA GLU A 150 -15.33 2.29 -14.61
C GLU A 150 -14.00 2.98 -14.24
N VAL A 151 -14.11 4.14 -13.60
CA VAL A 151 -12.98 4.84 -12.98
C VAL A 151 -13.12 4.70 -11.47
N ASN A 152 -12.04 4.30 -10.81
CA ASN A 152 -11.96 4.09 -9.38
C ASN A 152 -10.98 5.11 -8.79
N THR A 153 -11.35 5.68 -7.65
CA THR A 153 -10.48 6.58 -6.88
C THR A 153 -10.52 6.19 -5.42
N SER A 154 -9.43 6.40 -4.70
CA SER A 154 -9.40 6.15 -3.27
C SER A 154 -8.61 7.20 -2.51
N GLY A 155 -9.01 7.43 -1.27
CA GLY A 155 -8.23 8.14 -0.25
C GLY A 155 -8.07 7.23 0.96
N LYS A 156 -6.84 7.08 1.43
CA LYS A 156 -6.45 6.17 2.50
C LYS A 156 -5.66 6.94 3.54
N TYR A 157 -5.97 6.69 4.80
CA TYR A 157 -5.10 7.04 5.92
C TYR A 157 -4.49 5.75 6.45
N ILE A 158 -3.17 5.69 6.59
CA ILE A 158 -2.43 4.57 7.16
C ILE A 158 -2.04 4.98 8.56
N PHE A 159 -2.62 4.32 9.55
CA PHE A 159 -2.29 4.51 10.94
C PHE A 159 -1.39 3.36 11.40
N VAL A 160 -0.18 3.67 11.85
CA VAL A 160 0.80 2.69 12.31
C VAL A 160 0.73 2.59 13.83
N PHE A 161 0.59 1.37 14.36
CA PHE A 161 0.59 1.09 15.79
C PHE A 161 2.03 0.89 16.27
N GLU A 162 2.86 1.92 16.18
CA GLU A 162 4.23 1.89 16.73
C GLU A 162 4.25 2.70 18.04
N ASP A 163 4.67 2.07 19.15
CA ASP A 163 4.69 2.68 20.50
C ASP A 163 6.16 2.98 20.95
N SER A 164 7.06 3.12 19.98
CA SER A 164 8.48 3.39 20.21
C SER A 164 8.82 4.86 19.94
N PRO A 165 9.59 5.54 20.81
CA PRO A 165 10.09 6.89 20.55
C PRO A 165 11.10 6.97 19.39
N ASP A 166 11.55 5.82 18.86
CA ASP A 166 12.42 5.69 17.69
C ASP A 166 11.66 5.15 16.47
N ALA A 167 10.33 5.40 16.42
CA ALA A 167 9.45 4.85 15.39
C ALA A 167 10.01 5.05 13.98
N LEU A 168 10.14 3.95 13.23
CA LEU A 168 10.69 3.97 11.88
C LEU A 168 9.62 4.33 10.83
N ARG A 169 8.35 4.43 11.23
CA ARG A 169 7.22 4.62 10.33
C ARG A 169 6.22 5.62 10.89
N ASP A 170 5.99 6.69 10.13
CA ASP A 170 4.94 7.66 10.44
C ASP A 170 3.60 7.28 9.80
N ASP A 171 2.54 7.89 10.33
CA ASP A 171 1.22 7.86 9.69
C ASP A 171 1.31 8.46 8.28
N ALA A 172 0.56 7.88 7.34
CA ALA A 172 0.63 8.29 5.94
C ALA A 172 -0.76 8.53 5.33
N LEU A 173 -0.80 9.41 4.32
CA LEU A 173 -1.95 9.60 3.45
C LEU A 173 -1.64 9.09 2.06
N ALA A 174 -2.54 8.29 1.50
CA ALA A 174 -2.41 7.81 0.13
C ALA A 174 -3.65 8.07 -0.71
N PHE A 175 -3.44 8.35 -1.98
CA PHE A 175 -4.50 8.62 -2.94
C PHE A 175 -4.23 7.87 -4.23
N ASN A 176 -5.26 7.16 -4.72
CA ASN A 176 -5.12 6.36 -5.93
C ASN A 176 -6.20 6.72 -6.95
N ILE A 177 -5.85 6.55 -8.21
CA ILE A 177 -6.77 6.55 -9.35
C ILE A 177 -6.48 5.32 -10.21
N GLY A 178 -7.52 4.57 -10.52
CA GLY A 178 -7.43 3.37 -11.32
C GLY A 178 -8.64 3.19 -12.21
N LEU A 179 -8.59 2.17 -13.04
CA LEU A 179 -9.66 1.81 -13.97
C LEU A 179 -10.18 0.42 -13.64
N GLY A 180 -11.40 0.11 -14.04
CA GLY A 180 -11.92 -1.24 -14.14
C GLY A 180 -12.37 -1.49 -15.57
N ILE A 181 -11.66 -2.38 -16.28
CA ILE A 181 -11.97 -2.76 -17.66
C ILE A 181 -12.52 -4.18 -17.62
N PHE A 182 -13.81 -4.34 -17.89
CA PHE A 182 -14.51 -5.61 -17.72
C PHE A 182 -14.44 -6.48 -18.98
N SER A 183 -14.25 -7.78 -18.80
CA SER A 183 -14.30 -8.78 -19.86
C SER A 183 -14.80 -10.11 -19.29
N ASN A 184 -16.09 -10.38 -19.48
CA ASN A 184 -16.78 -11.54 -18.90
C ASN A 184 -16.55 -11.64 -17.37
N SER A 185 -15.94 -12.72 -16.89
CA SER A 185 -15.62 -12.94 -15.48
C SER A 185 -14.36 -12.23 -15.00
N PHE A 186 -13.63 -11.55 -15.89
CA PHE A 186 -12.38 -10.89 -15.58
C PHE A 186 -12.51 -9.37 -15.56
N THR A 187 -11.69 -8.72 -14.74
CA THR A 187 -11.53 -7.26 -14.76
C THR A 187 -10.07 -6.90 -14.69
N VAL A 188 -9.59 -6.10 -15.64
CA VAL A 188 -8.23 -5.55 -15.61
C VAL A 188 -8.27 -4.20 -14.91
N ARG A 189 -7.34 -3.99 -13.98
CA ARG A 189 -7.35 -2.87 -13.05
C ARG A 189 -5.99 -2.15 -13.03
N PRO A 190 -5.67 -1.35 -14.06
CA PRO A 190 -4.51 -0.47 -13.97
C PRO A 190 -4.77 0.60 -12.92
N GLU A 191 -3.76 0.93 -12.13
CA GLU A 191 -3.85 1.92 -11.05
C GLU A 191 -2.54 2.70 -10.94
N MET A 192 -2.66 3.98 -10.62
CA MET A 192 -1.55 4.79 -10.13
C MET A 192 -1.98 5.52 -8.87
N GLY A 193 -1.02 5.96 -8.08
CA GLY A 193 -1.31 6.72 -6.89
C GLY A 193 -0.06 7.31 -6.29
N PHE A 194 -0.28 8.04 -5.20
CA PHE A 194 0.79 8.65 -4.45
C PHE A 194 0.50 8.58 -2.96
N MET A 195 1.57 8.60 -2.18
CA MET A 195 1.54 8.60 -0.72
C MET A 195 2.45 9.70 -0.19
N ILE A 196 2.00 10.38 0.86
CA ILE A 196 2.72 11.43 1.56
C ILE A 196 2.70 11.14 3.06
N TYR A 197 3.76 11.55 3.75
CA TYR A 197 3.79 11.62 5.20
C TYR A 197 3.37 13.04 5.63
N PRO A 198 2.28 13.23 6.39
CA PRO A 198 1.80 14.56 6.75
C PRO A 198 2.81 15.39 7.56
N GLU A 199 3.69 14.72 8.31
CA GLU A 199 4.73 15.35 9.13
C GLU A 199 6.02 15.63 8.34
N ASP A 200 6.21 14.98 7.19
CA ASP A 200 7.33 15.17 6.27
C ASP A 200 6.83 15.30 4.82
N THR A 201 6.51 16.54 4.45
CA THR A 201 5.94 16.86 3.13
C THR A 201 6.93 16.72 1.97
N ASP A 202 8.22 16.58 2.26
CA ASP A 202 9.26 16.44 1.24
C ASP A 202 9.38 14.98 0.77
N MET A 203 8.73 14.04 1.48
CA MET A 203 8.65 12.64 1.12
C MET A 203 7.39 12.32 0.31
N LEU A 204 7.54 12.17 -1.01
CA LEU A 204 6.49 11.73 -1.92
C LEU A 204 6.80 10.35 -2.52
N PHE A 205 5.90 9.41 -2.34
CA PHE A 205 5.93 8.11 -3.01
C PHE A 205 4.91 8.09 -4.13
N PHE A 206 5.29 7.50 -5.26
CA PHE A 206 4.41 7.29 -6.41
C PHE A 206 4.37 5.80 -6.75
N HIS A 207 3.20 5.23 -6.96
CA HIS A 207 3.07 3.88 -7.49
C HIS A 207 2.35 3.83 -8.84
N PHE A 208 2.70 2.82 -9.61
CA PHE A 208 1.96 2.40 -10.79
C PHE A 208 1.92 0.87 -10.84
N GLY A 209 0.78 0.30 -11.23
CA GLY A 209 0.65 -1.14 -11.36
C GLY A 209 -0.63 -1.56 -12.07
N THR A 210 -0.84 -2.87 -12.09
CA THR A 210 -2.06 -3.46 -12.62
C THR A 210 -2.49 -4.68 -11.80
N GLY A 211 -3.80 -4.81 -11.63
CA GLY A 211 -4.45 -6.01 -11.11
C GLY A 211 -5.27 -6.73 -12.18
N VAL A 212 -5.49 -8.03 -11.98
CA VAL A 212 -6.48 -8.82 -12.73
C VAL A 212 -7.37 -9.51 -11.72
N SER A 213 -8.65 -9.14 -11.72
CA SER A 213 -9.69 -9.73 -10.88
C SER A 213 -10.45 -10.82 -11.63
N TYR A 214 -10.80 -11.90 -10.93
CA TYR A 214 -11.68 -12.96 -11.41
C TYR A 214 -12.80 -13.20 -10.40
N ASN A 215 -14.05 -13.11 -10.88
CA ASN A 215 -15.26 -13.30 -10.08
C ASN A 215 -15.82 -14.72 -10.29
N PHE A 216 -16.15 -15.43 -9.20
CA PHE A 216 -16.64 -16.81 -9.23
C PHE A 216 -17.56 -17.18 -8.06
#